data_AF-A0A0G2FGG7-F1
#
_entry.id   AF-A0A0G2FGG7-F1
#
_cell.length_a   1.000
_cell.length_b   1.000
_cell.length_c   1.000
_cell.angle_alpha   90.00
_cell.angle_beta   90.00
_cell.angle_gamma   90.00
#
_symmetry.space_group_name_H-M   'P 1'
#
loop_
_entity.id
_entity.type
_entity.pdbx_description
1 polymer ?
#
loop_
_entity_poly.entity_id
_entity_poly.type
_entity_poly.pdbx_seq_one_letter_code
_entity_poly.pdbx_strand_id
1 'polypeptide(L)'
;MPSPDDHIQTLEKELDLLRRVVTAHKNAVTELNLACREIRAEFDVINKKHAQLTRAFEGCRTDLWLASSRMDRKDATRQEGRMVSVVEEQVKIQRRLPQMYKRLGEMVGAREAMRESVREYKDKMARKVEEIHTLRPCQSLVCAHCGRGGAAAALQKVKVSFRDRVARVWRAG
;
A
#
# COMPACT_ATOMS: atom_id res chain seq x y z
N MET A 1 43.92 -0.51 5.94
CA MET A 1 42.51 -0.81 6.25
C MET A 1 41.80 0.50 6.46
N PRO A 2 40.60 0.73 5.89
CA PRO A 2 39.84 1.94 6.17
C PRO A 2 39.57 2.05 7.69
N SER A 3 39.57 3.27 8.22
CA SER A 3 39.31 3.48 9.64
C SER A 3 37.83 3.19 9.95
N PRO A 4 37.48 2.83 11.19
CA PRO A 4 36.08 2.70 11.61
C PRO A 4 35.24 3.96 11.32
N ASP A 5 35.85 5.14 11.41
CA ASP A 5 35.18 6.42 11.11
C ASP A 5 34.89 6.60 9.62
N ASP A 6 35.80 6.17 8.73
CA ASP A 6 35.56 6.18 7.28
C ASP A 6 34.41 5.24 6.90
N HIS A 7 34.32 4.10 7.59
CA HIS A 7 33.23 3.14 7.40
C HIS A 7 31.89 3.71 7.90
N ILE A 8 31.86 4.36 9.07
CA ILE A 8 30.66 5.04 9.58
C ILE A 8 30.19 6.13 8.60
N GLN A 9 31.09 6.97 8.10
CA GLN A 9 30.71 8.01 7.12
C GLN A 9 30.14 7.41 5.83
N THR A 10 30.66 6.24 5.41
CA THR A 10 30.13 5.52 4.24
C THR A 10 28.71 5.03 4.51
N LEU A 11 28.47 4.39 5.66
CA LEU A 11 27.14 3.93 6.06
C LEU A 11 26.15 5.09 6.20
N GLU A 12 26.57 6.25 6.71
CA GLU A 12 25.73 7.45 6.81
C GLU A 12 25.32 7.98 5.43
N LYS A 13 26.26 8.05 4.47
CA LYS A 13 25.96 8.43 3.08
C LYS A 13 24.99 7.45 2.42
N GLU A 14 25.17 6.16 2.63
CA GLU A 14 24.27 5.13 2.11
C GLU A 14 22.88 5.22 2.74
N LEU A 15 22.77 5.51 4.04
CA LEU A 15 21.50 5.74 4.71
C LEU A 15 20.75 6.93 4.13
N ASP A 16 21.45 8.03 3.84
CA ASP A 16 20.83 9.20 3.23
C ASP A 16 20.33 8.91 1.80
N LEU A 17 21.08 8.13 1.03
CA LEU A 17 20.61 7.65 -0.27
C LEU A 17 19.36 6.78 -0.13
N LEU A 18 19.37 5.81 0.79
CA LEU A 18 18.22 4.94 1.04
C LEU A 18 16.98 5.73 1.51
N ARG A 19 17.15 6.75 2.35
CA ARG A 19 16.06 7.65 2.77
C ARG A 19 15.41 8.37 1.58
N ARG A 20 16.22 8.87 0.65
CA ARG A 20 15.73 9.52 -0.57
C ARG A 20 14.97 8.52 -1.45
N VAL A 21 15.50 7.32 -1.64
CA VAL A 21 14.86 6.24 -2.41
C VAL A 21 13.51 5.85 -1.79
N VAL A 22 13.45 5.63 -0.47
CA VAL A 22 12.21 5.32 0.25
C VAL A 22 11.18 6.44 0.09
N THR A 23 11.61 7.69 0.17
CA THR A 23 10.72 8.85 0.00
C THR A 23 10.13 8.89 -1.40
N ALA A 24 10.96 8.71 -2.44
CA ALA A 24 10.49 8.62 -3.82
C ALA A 24 9.47 7.49 -4.02
N HIS A 25 9.76 6.29 -3.48
CA HIS A 25 8.83 5.16 -3.60
C HIS A 25 7.51 5.39 -2.84
N LYS A 26 7.54 6.05 -1.67
CA LYS A 26 6.31 6.43 -0.95
C LYS A 26 5.46 7.42 -1.74
N ASN A 27 6.09 8.37 -2.42
CA ASN A 27 5.38 9.31 -3.29
C ASN A 27 4.71 8.56 -4.45
N ALA A 28 5.44 7.66 -5.12
CA ALA A 28 4.89 6.80 -6.17
C ALA A 28 3.72 5.94 -5.67
N VAL A 29 3.82 5.34 -4.47
CA VAL A 29 2.69 4.61 -3.85
C VAL A 29 1.47 5.51 -3.65
N THR A 30 1.68 6.78 -3.30
CA THR A 30 0.59 7.75 -3.12
C THR A 30 -0.10 8.04 -4.44
N GLU A 31 0.67 8.31 -5.50
CA GLU A 31 0.16 8.52 -6.86
C GLU A 31 -0.62 7.29 -7.37
N LEU A 32 -0.06 6.09 -7.20
CA LEU A 32 -0.73 4.84 -7.58
C LEU A 32 -2.03 4.60 -6.80
N ASN A 33 -2.11 5.03 -5.53
CA ASN A 33 -3.36 4.99 -4.78
C ASN A 33 -4.41 5.93 -5.35
N LEU A 34 -4.03 7.12 -5.80
CA LEU A 34 -4.94 8.06 -6.46
C LEU A 34 -5.46 7.49 -7.77
N ALA A 35 -4.56 6.98 -8.63
CA ALA A 35 -4.95 6.32 -9.89
C ALA A 35 -5.90 5.13 -9.66
N CYS A 36 -5.66 4.31 -8.63
CA CYS A 36 -6.57 3.22 -8.26
C CYS A 36 -7.96 3.74 -7.86
N ARG A 37 -8.05 4.88 -7.16
CA ARG A 37 -9.34 5.47 -6.76
C ARG A 37 -10.09 6.01 -7.96
N GLU A 38 -9.42 6.68 -8.87
CA GLU A 38 -10.01 7.20 -10.11
C GLU A 38 -10.61 6.08 -10.96
N ILE A 39 -9.85 5.00 -11.20
CA ILE A 39 -10.33 3.85 -11.96
C ILE A 39 -11.55 3.21 -11.28
N ARG A 40 -11.56 3.09 -9.94
CA ARG A 40 -12.72 2.58 -9.19
C ARG A 40 -13.95 3.48 -9.34
N ALA A 41 -13.78 4.80 -9.33
CA ALA A 41 -14.87 5.73 -9.58
C ALA A 41 -15.43 5.57 -10.99
N GLU A 42 -14.59 5.33 -12.01
CA GLU A 42 -15.04 5.01 -13.37
C GLU A 42 -15.89 3.71 -13.39
N PHE A 43 -15.47 2.67 -12.65
CA PHE A 43 -16.25 1.43 -12.50
C PHE A 43 -17.62 1.68 -11.87
N ASP A 44 -17.70 2.52 -10.83
CA ASP A 44 -18.98 2.84 -10.18
C ASP A 44 -19.96 3.53 -11.12
N VAL A 45 -19.46 4.47 -11.95
CA VAL A 45 -20.28 5.13 -12.98
C VAL A 45 -20.79 4.12 -13.99
N ILE A 46 -19.94 3.21 -14.46
CA ILE A 46 -20.33 2.18 -15.42
C ILE A 46 -21.32 1.18 -14.82
N ASN A 47 -21.13 0.76 -13.58
CA ASN A 47 -22.06 -0.13 -12.89
C ASN A 47 -23.44 0.50 -12.73
N LYS A 48 -23.51 1.79 -12.38
CA LYS A 48 -24.77 2.55 -12.33
C LYS A 48 -25.43 2.61 -13.71
N LYS A 49 -24.67 2.93 -14.76
CA LYS A 49 -25.18 2.97 -16.15
C LYS A 49 -25.67 1.59 -16.61
N HIS A 50 -24.92 0.54 -16.32
CA HIS A 50 -25.29 -0.85 -16.64
C HIS A 50 -26.61 -1.23 -15.97
N ALA A 51 -26.76 -0.96 -14.67
CA ALA A 51 -28.01 -1.24 -13.95
C ALA A 51 -29.21 -0.45 -14.51
N GLN A 52 -29.01 0.80 -14.93
CA GLN A 52 -30.04 1.59 -15.60
C GLN A 52 -30.44 0.99 -16.94
N LEU A 53 -29.46 0.58 -17.76
CA LEU A 53 -29.72 -0.06 -19.05
C LEU A 53 -30.42 -1.40 -18.90
N THR A 54 -30.07 -2.21 -17.90
CA THR A 54 -30.77 -3.46 -17.61
C THR A 54 -32.24 -3.23 -17.30
N ARG A 55 -32.57 -2.25 -16.45
CA ARG A 55 -33.97 -1.89 -16.18
C ARG A 55 -34.68 -1.36 -17.43
N ALA A 56 -34.00 -0.54 -18.23
CA ALA A 56 -34.56 -0.03 -19.48
C ALA A 56 -34.86 -1.15 -20.49
N PHE A 57 -33.97 -2.14 -20.59
CA PHE A 57 -34.16 -3.33 -21.42
C PHE A 57 -35.40 -4.12 -20.99
N GLU A 58 -35.55 -4.38 -19.68
CA GLU A 58 -36.72 -5.07 -19.13
C GLU A 58 -38.03 -4.31 -19.38
N GLY A 59 -38.00 -2.98 -19.29
CA GLY A 59 -39.12 -2.11 -19.64
C GLY A 59 -39.48 -2.24 -21.12
N CYS A 60 -38.51 -2.09 -22.03
CA CYS A 60 -38.73 -2.22 -23.47
C CYS A 60 -39.27 -3.62 -23.83
N ARG A 61 -38.76 -4.67 -23.20
CA ARG A 61 -39.24 -6.04 -23.40
C ARG A 61 -40.70 -6.21 -22.98
N THR A 62 -41.09 -5.66 -21.84
CA THR A 62 -42.48 -5.67 -21.35
C THR A 62 -43.40 -4.89 -22.29
N ASP A 63 -42.99 -3.68 -22.68
CA ASP A 63 -43.77 -2.83 -23.59
C ASP A 63 -43.94 -3.48 -24.97
N LEU A 64 -42.88 -4.10 -25.50
CA LEU A 64 -42.91 -4.85 -26.75
C LEU A 64 -43.89 -6.02 -26.69
N TRP A 65 -43.89 -6.77 -25.58
CA TRP A 65 -44.83 -7.87 -25.37
C TRP A 65 -46.29 -7.38 -25.37
N LEU A 66 -46.56 -6.28 -24.67
CA LEU A 66 -47.90 -5.68 -24.61
C LEU A 66 -48.37 -5.17 -25.97
N ALA A 67 -47.51 -4.45 -26.70
CA ALA A 67 -47.80 -3.98 -28.05
C ALA A 67 -48.09 -5.15 -29.01
N SER A 68 -47.27 -6.20 -28.95
CA SER A 68 -47.45 -7.42 -29.75
C SER A 68 -48.76 -8.13 -29.43
N SER A 69 -49.10 -8.25 -28.15
CA SER A 69 -50.36 -8.87 -27.68
C SER A 69 -51.60 -8.11 -28.16
N ARG A 70 -51.51 -6.78 -28.32
CA ARG A 70 -52.58 -5.93 -28.86
C ARG A 70 -52.57 -5.85 -30.39
N MET A 71 -51.62 -6.54 -31.05
CA MET A 71 -51.37 -6.44 -32.49
C MET A 71 -51.05 -5.00 -32.96
N ASP A 72 -50.57 -4.14 -32.08
CA ASP A 72 -50.13 -2.79 -32.42
C ASP A 72 -48.70 -2.83 -32.98
N ARG A 73 -48.60 -3.04 -34.30
CA ARG A 73 -47.32 -3.13 -35.01
C ARG A 73 -46.49 -1.86 -34.90
N LYS A 74 -47.12 -0.68 -34.84
CA LYS A 74 -46.40 0.59 -34.80
C LYS A 74 -45.71 0.77 -33.45
N ASP A 75 -46.41 0.46 -32.36
CA ASP A 75 -45.79 0.49 -31.04
C ASP A 75 -44.74 -0.61 -30.88
N ALA A 76 -45.00 -1.83 -31.36
CA ALA A 76 -44.03 -2.92 -31.31
C ALA A 76 -42.70 -2.55 -31.99
N THR A 77 -42.73 -2.02 -33.22
CA THR A 77 -41.50 -1.56 -33.91
C THR A 77 -40.79 -0.44 -33.15
N ARG A 78 -41.53 0.47 -32.51
CA ARG A 78 -40.94 1.53 -31.68
C ARG A 78 -40.21 0.95 -30.46
N GLN A 79 -40.81 -0.02 -29.76
CA GLN A 79 -40.17 -0.66 -28.60
C GLN A 79 -38.97 -1.49 -29.00
N GLU A 80 -39.02 -2.17 -30.14
CA GLU A 80 -37.88 -2.89 -30.70
C GLU A 80 -36.71 -1.95 -30.98
N GLY A 81 -36.94 -0.80 -31.62
CA GLY A 81 -35.90 0.20 -31.86
C GLY A 81 -35.26 0.75 -30.57
N ARG A 82 -36.08 0.99 -29.53
CA ARG A 82 -35.57 1.37 -28.19
C ARG A 82 -34.73 0.26 -27.58
N MET A 83 -35.18 -0.99 -27.68
CA MET A 83 -34.47 -2.15 -27.16
C MET A 83 -33.11 -2.33 -27.85
N VAL A 84 -33.04 -2.17 -29.17
CA VAL A 84 -31.78 -2.19 -29.94
C VAL A 84 -30.81 -1.14 -29.41
N SER A 85 -31.26 0.11 -29.23
CA SER A 85 -30.42 1.18 -28.69
C SER A 85 -29.88 0.87 -27.28
N VAL A 86 -30.70 0.28 -26.40
CA VAL A 86 -30.26 -0.16 -25.07
C VAL A 86 -29.18 -1.25 -25.17
N VAL A 87 -29.38 -2.24 -26.04
CA VAL A 87 -28.42 -3.33 -26.26
C VAL A 87 -27.10 -2.78 -26.81
N GLU A 88 -27.13 -1.86 -27.76
CA GLU A 88 -25.91 -1.23 -28.29
C GLU A 88 -25.08 -0.54 -27.19
N GLU A 89 -25.75 0.17 -26.27
CA GLU A 89 -25.09 0.80 -25.14
C GLU A 89 -24.53 -0.23 -24.13
N GLN A 90 -25.24 -1.34 -23.90
CA GLN A 90 -24.73 -2.44 -23.07
C GLN A 90 -23.49 -3.09 -23.71
N VAL A 91 -23.49 -3.29 -25.04
CA VAL A 91 -22.33 -3.82 -25.78
C VAL A 91 -21.15 -2.87 -25.68
N LYS A 92 -21.35 -1.55 -25.78
CA LYS A 92 -20.28 -0.55 -25.57
C LYS A 92 -19.65 -0.67 -24.18
N ILE A 93 -20.47 -0.89 -23.14
CA ILE A 93 -19.97 -1.14 -21.78
C ILE A 93 -19.14 -2.43 -21.74
N GLN A 94 -19.69 -3.54 -22.26
CA GLN A 94 -19.00 -4.83 -22.27
C GLN A 94 -17.65 -4.79 -22.98
N ARG A 95 -17.55 -4.04 -24.09
CA ARG A 95 -16.28 -3.85 -24.83
C ARG A 95 -15.24 -3.06 -24.04
N ARG A 96 -15.66 -2.15 -23.15
CA ARG A 96 -14.75 -1.31 -22.35
C ARG A 96 -14.23 -2.01 -21.09
N LEU A 97 -15.02 -2.92 -20.51
CA LEU A 97 -14.67 -3.58 -19.23
C LEU A 97 -13.29 -4.26 -19.23
N PRO A 98 -12.88 -5.04 -20.26
CA PRO A 98 -11.58 -5.73 -20.23
C PRO A 98 -10.40 -4.77 -20.07
N GLN A 99 -10.41 -3.65 -20.79
CA GLN A 99 -9.35 -2.64 -20.70
C GLN A 99 -9.31 -1.97 -19.32
N MET A 100 -10.48 -1.72 -18.72
CA MET A 100 -10.55 -1.14 -17.38
C MET A 100 -10.04 -2.11 -16.30
N TYR A 101 -10.39 -3.39 -16.40
CA TYR A 101 -9.87 -4.41 -15.49
C TYR A 101 -8.36 -4.57 -15.63
N LYS A 102 -7.85 -4.55 -16.86
CA LYS A 102 -6.41 -4.57 -17.14
C LYS A 102 -5.71 -3.38 -16.48
N ARG A 103 -6.17 -2.15 -16.73
CA ARG A 103 -5.64 -0.92 -16.11
C ARG A 103 -5.65 -1.00 -14.59
N LEU A 104 -6.76 -1.46 -13.99
CA LEU A 104 -6.85 -1.60 -12.54
C LEU A 104 -5.85 -2.62 -12.00
N GLY A 105 -5.72 -3.77 -12.66
CA GLY A 105 -4.76 -4.81 -12.30
C GLY A 105 -3.31 -4.30 -12.37
N GLU A 106 -2.95 -3.59 -13.43
CA GLU A 106 -1.62 -2.97 -13.59
C GLU A 106 -1.32 -1.97 -12.46
N MET A 107 -2.26 -1.08 -12.15
CA MET A 107 -2.09 -0.09 -11.08
C MET A 107 -1.98 -0.73 -9.69
N VAL A 108 -2.81 -1.75 -9.41
CA VAL A 108 -2.75 -2.49 -8.14
C VAL A 108 -1.43 -3.26 -8.03
N GLY A 109 -1.02 -3.95 -9.09
CA GLY A 109 0.25 -4.69 -9.13
C GLY A 109 1.45 -3.78 -8.91
N ALA A 110 1.52 -2.66 -9.63
CA ALA A 110 2.56 -1.65 -9.44
C ALA A 110 2.57 -1.09 -8.02
N ARG A 111 1.39 -0.84 -7.43
CA ARG A 111 1.28 -0.35 -6.05
C ARG A 111 1.82 -1.35 -5.04
N GLU A 112 1.46 -2.61 -5.15
CA GLU A 112 1.94 -3.64 -4.22
C GLU A 112 3.46 -3.86 -4.37
N ALA A 113 3.98 -3.89 -5.60
CA ALA A 113 5.41 -3.96 -5.85
C ALA A 113 6.17 -2.78 -5.20
N MET A 114 5.67 -1.56 -5.34
CA MET A 114 6.29 -0.39 -4.71
C MET A 114 6.22 -0.43 -3.18
N ARG A 115 5.12 -0.95 -2.60
CA ARG A 115 5.02 -1.14 -1.15
C ARG A 115 6.03 -2.16 -0.63
N GLU A 116 6.24 -3.23 -1.39
CA GLU A 116 7.24 -4.25 -1.08
C GLU A 116 8.65 -3.65 -1.13
N SER A 117 9.00 -2.92 -2.19
CA SER A 117 10.29 -2.21 -2.27
C SER A 117 10.51 -1.24 -1.09
N VAL A 118 9.47 -0.49 -0.68
CA VAL A 118 9.56 0.37 0.52
C VAL A 118 9.88 -0.43 1.78
N ARG A 119 9.29 -1.61 1.95
CA ARG A 119 9.57 -2.49 3.10
C ARG A 119 11.02 -2.96 3.06
N GLU A 120 11.48 -3.48 1.92
CA GLU A 120 12.86 -3.94 1.77
C GLU A 120 13.90 -2.86 2.04
N TYR A 121 13.68 -1.65 1.52
CA TYR A 121 14.59 -0.54 1.77
C TYR A 121 14.58 -0.08 3.22
N LYS A 122 13.44 -0.12 3.91
CA LYS A 122 13.38 0.12 5.36
C LYS A 122 14.18 -0.92 6.14
N ASP A 123 14.10 -2.20 5.76
CA ASP A 123 14.86 -3.27 6.41
C ASP A 123 16.37 -3.13 6.15
N LYS A 124 16.76 -2.69 4.95
CA LYS A 124 18.16 -2.34 4.64
C LYS A 124 18.63 -1.15 5.48
N MET A 125 17.81 -0.11 5.62
CA MET A 125 18.12 1.03 6.48
C MET A 125 18.28 0.61 7.94
N ALA A 126 17.39 -0.22 8.47
CA ALA A 126 17.45 -0.71 9.85
C ALA A 126 18.76 -1.46 10.14
N ARG A 127 19.18 -2.35 9.21
CA ARG A 127 20.46 -3.06 9.32
C ARG A 127 21.67 -2.12 9.33
N LYS A 128 21.68 -1.10 8.47
CA LYS A 128 22.76 -0.10 8.46
C LYS A 128 22.79 0.76 9.72
N VAL A 129 21.62 1.11 10.27
CA VAL A 129 21.52 1.82 11.54
C VAL A 129 22.08 0.96 12.67
N GLU A 130 21.78 -0.34 12.71
CA GLU A 130 22.33 -1.28 13.70
C GLU A 130 23.86 -1.36 13.60
N GLU A 131 24.39 -1.43 12.37
CA GLU A 131 25.84 -1.47 12.12
C GLU A 131 26.53 -0.20 12.62
N ILE A 132 25.99 0.98 12.30
CA ILE A 132 26.49 2.25 12.84
C ILE A 132 26.43 2.25 14.38
N HIS A 133 25.34 1.76 14.98
CA HIS A 133 25.22 1.71 16.44
C HIS A 133 26.21 0.73 17.09
N THR A 134 26.58 -0.34 16.39
CA THR A 134 27.59 -1.29 16.86
C THR A 134 28.97 -0.65 16.87
N LEU A 135 29.30 0.14 15.84
CA LEU A 135 30.58 0.84 15.70
C LEU A 135 30.67 2.10 16.56
N ARG A 136 29.54 2.79 16.74
CA ARG A 136 29.39 4.03 17.52
C ARG A 136 28.15 3.95 18.43
N PRO A 137 28.25 3.27 19.59
CA PRO A 137 27.13 3.13 20.52
C PRO A 137 26.69 4.49 21.06
N CYS A 138 25.40 4.79 21.00
CA CYS A 138 24.85 6.08 21.44
C CYS A 138 24.76 6.27 22.96
N GLN A 139 25.13 5.24 23.75
CA GLN A 139 25.07 5.18 25.23
C GLN A 139 23.71 5.49 25.87
N SER A 140 22.67 5.71 25.06
CA SER A 140 21.33 6.01 25.53
C SER A 140 20.66 4.78 26.14
N LEU A 141 20.15 4.95 27.36
CA LEU A 141 19.39 3.93 28.10
C LEU A 141 18.04 3.61 27.44
N VAL A 142 17.51 4.52 26.63
CA VAL A 142 16.22 4.38 25.93
C VAL A 142 16.38 3.95 24.47
N CYS A 143 17.61 3.86 23.96
CA CYS A 143 17.85 3.36 22.62
C CYS A 143 17.55 1.85 22.58
N ALA A 144 16.67 1.42 21.68
CA ALA A 144 16.31 0.01 21.53
C ALA A 144 17.52 -0.91 21.24
N HIS A 145 18.56 -0.36 20.60
CA HIS A 145 19.81 -1.07 20.27
C HIS A 145 20.73 -1.17 21.50
N CYS A 146 20.95 -0.07 22.23
CA CYS A 146 21.87 -0.04 23.38
C CYS A 146 21.24 -0.54 24.70
N GLY A 147 19.93 -0.44 24.84
CA GLY A 147 19.16 -0.82 26.03
C GLY A 147 19.08 -2.34 26.26
N ARG A 148 19.22 -3.16 25.20
CA ARG A 148 19.16 -4.64 25.32
C ARG A 148 20.49 -5.30 25.67
N GLY A 149 21.63 -4.66 25.44
CA GLY A 149 22.95 -5.33 25.56
C GLY A 149 24.07 -4.56 26.26
N GLY A 150 24.01 -3.22 26.34
CA GLY A 150 25.13 -2.42 26.89
C GLY A 150 24.79 -1.75 28.22
N ALA A 151 23.69 -1.01 28.24
CA ALA A 151 23.27 -0.21 29.40
C ALA A 151 22.77 -1.06 30.57
N ALA A 152 21.90 -2.04 30.30
CA ALA A 152 21.39 -2.95 31.32
C ALA A 152 22.52 -3.83 31.92
N ALA A 153 23.46 -4.27 31.09
CA ALA A 153 24.63 -5.03 31.53
C ALA A 153 25.62 -4.17 32.35
N ALA A 154 25.83 -2.91 31.96
CA ALA A 154 26.63 -1.95 32.72
C ALA A 154 25.99 -1.61 34.08
N LEU A 155 24.68 -1.35 34.11
CA LEU A 155 23.92 -1.12 35.35
C LEU A 155 23.93 -2.37 36.26
N GLN A 156 23.88 -3.57 35.68
CA GLN A 156 24.00 -4.81 36.45
C GLN A 156 25.39 -4.96 37.07
N LYS A 157 26.47 -4.65 36.32
CA LYS A 157 27.85 -4.64 36.85
C LYS A 157 28.02 -3.62 37.98
N VAL A 158 27.45 -2.43 37.85
CA VAL A 158 27.47 -1.38 38.89
C VAL A 158 26.68 -1.84 40.13
N LYS A 159 25.50 -2.43 39.95
CA LYS A 159 24.67 -2.96 41.03
C LYS A 159 25.35 -4.09 41.80
N VAL A 160 26.01 -5.01 41.10
CA VAL A 160 26.77 -6.12 41.72
C VAL A 160 28.00 -5.58 42.47
N SER A 161 28.76 -4.67 41.86
CA SER A 161 29.91 -4.00 42.50
C SER A 161 29.53 -3.28 43.79
N PHE A 162 28.41 -2.55 43.78
CA PHE A 162 27.90 -1.86 44.96
C PHE A 162 27.50 -2.85 46.07
N ARG A 163 26.78 -3.91 45.71
CA ARG A 163 26.36 -4.94 46.66
C ARG A 163 27.54 -5.68 47.31
N ASP A 164 28.60 -5.97 46.55
CA ASP A 164 29.83 -6.59 47.07
C ASP A 164 30.65 -5.65 47.95
N ARG A 165 30.60 -4.33 47.69
CA ARG A 165 31.21 -3.33 48.58
C ARG A 165 30.48 -3.26 49.91
N VAL A 166 29.15 -3.18 49.88
CA VAL A 166 28.32 -3.15 51.09
C VAL A 166 28.48 -4.44 51.90
N ALA A 167 28.49 -5.61 51.25
CA ALA A 167 28.69 -6.89 51.92
C ALA A 167 30.08 -7.00 52.58
N ARG A 168 31.13 -6.43 51.98
CA ARG A 168 32.47 -6.39 52.59
C ARG A 168 32.52 -5.46 53.80
N VAL A 169 31.90 -4.28 53.73
CA VAL A 169 31.82 -3.35 54.86
C VAL A 169 31.04 -3.98 56.02
N TRP A 170 29.93 -4.66 55.73
CA TRP A 170 29.09 -5.28 56.77
C TRP A 170 29.75 -6.51 57.43
N ARG A 171 30.61 -7.25 56.72
CA ARG A 171 31.35 -8.38 57.32
C ARG A 171 32.62 -7.97 58.05
N ALA A 172 33.03 -6.71 57.94
CA ALA A 172 34.28 -6.18 58.52
C ALA A 172 34.05 -5.37 59.81
N GLY A 173 32.81 -5.24 60.26
CA GLY A 173 32.43 -4.73 61.59
C GLY A 173 31.74 -5.82 62.40
#